data_AF-A0A9D1M1Z9-F1
#
_entry.id   AF-A0A9D1M1Z9-F1
#
_cell.length_a   1.000
_cell.length_b   1.000
_cell.length_c   1.000
_cell.angle_alpha   90.00
_cell.angle_beta   90.00
_cell.angle_gamma   90.00
#
_symmetry.space_group_name_H-M   'P 1'
#
loop_
_entity.id
_entity.type
_entity.pdbx_description
1 polymer ?
#
loop_
_entity_poly.entity_id
_entity_poly.type
_entity_poly.pdbx_seq_one_letter_code
_entity_poly.pdbx_strand_id
1 'polypeptide(L)'
;MKKKLYFVLFLFFFISIILIILFPTNSFAADPKIVSKLNNAFEDIEGWIIKISTPAAAVAVGTGIFMKKFSFGDEERIRLGKKLVRNALFSYGFILAIDLILAAIKALIG
;
A
#
# COMPACT_ATOMS: atom_id res chain seq x y z
N MET A 1 -27.35 -35.95 53.27
CA MET A 1 -27.48 -35.70 51.82
C MET A 1 -27.27 -34.24 51.41
N LYS A 2 -27.93 -33.26 52.04
CA LYS A 2 -27.86 -31.83 51.61
C LYS A 2 -26.44 -31.23 51.56
N LYS A 3 -25.57 -31.50 52.55
CA LYS A 3 -24.18 -30.98 52.57
C LYS A 3 -23.30 -31.50 51.42
N LYS A 4 -23.45 -32.76 51.00
CA LYS A 4 -22.74 -33.33 49.84
C LYS A 4 -23.22 -32.69 48.53
N LEU A 5 -24.52 -32.38 48.42
CA LEU A 5 -25.09 -31.69 47.26
C LEU A 5 -24.54 -30.27 47.11
N TYR A 6 -24.44 -29.49 48.19
CA TYR A 6 -23.84 -28.15 48.17
C TYR A 6 -22.35 -28.19 47.77
N PHE A 7 -21.61 -29.19 48.23
CA PHE A 7 -20.20 -29.35 47.86
C PHE A 7 -20.03 -29.68 46.36
N VAL A 8 -20.90 -30.52 45.81
CA VAL A 8 -20.89 -30.84 44.36
C VAL A 8 -21.26 -29.62 43.52
N LEU A 9 -22.26 -28.84 43.94
CA LEU A 9 -22.63 -27.58 43.28
C LEU A 9 -21.50 -26.55 43.32
N PHE A 10 -20.81 -26.43 44.46
CA PHE A 10 -19.65 -25.55 44.61
C PHE A 10 -18.50 -25.97 43.70
N LEU A 11 -18.20 -27.27 43.62
CA LEU A 11 -17.16 -27.79 42.74
C LEU A 11 -17.48 -27.55 41.26
N PHE A 12 -18.74 -27.73 40.87
CA PHE A 12 -19.22 -27.46 39.52
C PHE A 12 -19.09 -25.97 39.15
N PHE A 13 -19.43 -25.07 40.08
CA PHE A 13 -19.25 -23.63 39.90
C PHE A 13 -17.76 -23.23 39.79
N PHE A 14 -16.89 -23.89 40.54
CA PHE A 14 -15.45 -23.64 40.46
C PHE A 14 -14.86 -24.12 39.12
N ILE A 15 -15.31 -25.27 38.63
CA ILE A 15 -14.90 -25.81 37.33
C ILE A 15 -15.35 -24.90 36.17
N SER A 16 -16.54 -24.31 36.24
CA SER A 16 -17.05 -23.44 35.17
C SER A 16 -16.27 -22.12 35.07
N ILE A 17 -15.83 -21.56 36.21
CA ILE A 17 -14.95 -20.39 36.23
C ILE A 17 -13.59 -20.72 35.59
N ILE A 18 -13.02 -21.87 35.89
CA ILE A 18 -11.76 -22.32 35.31
C ILE A 18 -11.89 -22.50 33.78
N LEU A 19 -12.99 -23.07 33.29
CA LEU A 19 -13.22 -23.18 31.85
C LEU A 19 -13.30 -21.80 31.18
N ILE A 20 -13.99 -20.82 31.78
CA ILE A 20 -14.12 -19.46 31.21
C ILE A 20 -12.74 -18.77 31.08
N ILE A 21 -11.82 -19.00 32.02
CA ILE A 21 -10.46 -18.43 31.98
C ILE A 21 -9.57 -19.16 30.96
N LEU A 22 -9.77 -20.46 30.77
CA LEU A 22 -8.97 -21.28 29.85
C LEU A 22 -9.39 -21.14 28.37
N PHE A 23 -10.59 -20.64 28.09
CA PHE A 23 -10.96 -20.26 26.73
C PHE A 23 -10.39 -18.88 26.41
N PRO A 24 -9.40 -18.76 25.51
CA PRO A 24 -8.99 -17.45 25.04
C PRO A 24 -10.19 -16.78 24.36
N THR A 25 -10.59 -15.62 24.85
CA THR A 25 -11.43 -14.72 24.07
C THR A 25 -10.58 -14.23 22.91
N ASN A 26 -10.67 -14.91 21.76
CA ASN A 26 -10.11 -14.41 20.52
C ASN A 26 -10.87 -13.13 20.16
N SER A 27 -10.46 -12.01 20.74
CA SER A 27 -10.84 -10.69 20.26
C SER A 27 -10.07 -10.49 18.98
N PHE A 28 -10.70 -10.80 17.86
CA PHE A 28 -10.21 -10.38 16.57
C PHE A 28 -10.29 -8.86 16.56
N ALA A 29 -9.18 -8.20 16.87
CA ALA A 29 -8.97 -6.80 16.59
C ALA A 29 -8.92 -6.64 15.05
N ALA A 30 -10.08 -6.76 14.42
CA ALA A 30 -10.22 -6.37 13.03
C ALA A 30 -9.96 -4.86 12.98
N ASP A 31 -9.07 -4.43 12.09
CA ASP A 31 -8.85 -3.01 11.85
C ASP A 31 -10.20 -2.31 11.64
N PRO A 32 -10.41 -1.12 12.22
CA PRO A 32 -11.66 -0.41 12.07
C PRO A 32 -12.01 -0.32 10.58
N LYS A 33 -13.23 -0.69 10.19
CA LYS A 33 -13.68 -0.72 8.79
C LYS A 33 -13.42 0.58 8.00
N ILE A 34 -13.27 1.70 8.72
CA ILE A 34 -12.90 3.00 8.16
C ILE A 34 -11.43 3.04 7.74
N VAL A 35 -10.52 2.51 8.58
CA VAL A 35 -9.08 2.47 8.31
C VAL A 35 -8.80 1.58 7.10
N SER A 36 -9.41 0.39 7.03
CA SER A 36 -9.22 -0.51 5.89
C SER A 36 -9.76 0.06 4.58
N LYS A 37 -10.93 0.72 4.60
CA LYS A 37 -11.47 1.42 3.41
C LYS A 37 -10.57 2.55 2.95
N LEU A 38 -10.01 3.31 3.89
CA LEU A 38 -9.12 4.43 3.57
C LEU A 38 -7.82 3.92 2.94
N ASN A 39 -7.22 2.87 3.52
CA ASN A 39 -6.02 2.24 2.97
C ASN A 39 -6.27 1.71 1.55
N ASN A 40 -7.36 0.98 1.33
CA ASN A 40 -7.71 0.47 0.00
C ASN A 40 -7.89 1.60 -1.02
N ALA A 41 -8.53 2.71 -0.63
CA ALA A 41 -8.71 3.85 -1.52
C ALA A 41 -7.36 4.49 -1.91
N PHE A 42 -6.40 4.57 -0.98
CA PHE A 42 -5.05 5.06 -1.29
C PHE A 42 -4.27 4.10 -2.18
N GLU A 43 -4.38 2.78 -1.97
CA GLU A 43 -3.77 1.78 -2.86
C GLU A 43 -4.34 1.85 -4.27
N ASP A 44 -5.65 2.06 -4.42
CA ASP A 44 -6.27 2.26 -5.72
C ASP A 44 -5.72 3.52 -6.43
N ILE A 45 -5.63 4.64 -5.70
CA ILE A 45 -5.07 5.90 -6.23
C ILE A 45 -3.61 5.71 -6.65
N GLU A 46 -2.81 5.05 -5.82
CA GLU A 46 -1.42 4.72 -6.12
C GLU A 46 -1.31 3.92 -7.43
N GLY A 47 -2.12 2.86 -7.57
CA GLY A 47 -2.16 2.04 -8.77
C GLY A 47 -2.57 2.83 -10.02
N TRP A 48 -3.50 3.77 -9.90
CA TRP A 48 -3.85 4.69 -10.98
C TRP A 48 -2.70 5.62 -11.37
N ILE A 49 -2.00 6.19 -10.39
CA ILE A 49 -0.84 7.09 -10.62
C ILE A 49 0.28 6.35 -11.38
N ILE A 50 0.60 5.13 -10.99
CA ILE A 50 1.64 4.33 -11.67
C ILE A 50 1.22 4.02 -13.11
N LYS A 51 -0.04 3.62 -13.33
CA LYS A 51 -0.57 3.33 -14.67
C LYS A 51 -0.51 4.52 -15.61
N ILE A 52 -0.83 5.74 -15.14
CA ILE A 52 -0.76 6.95 -15.97
C ILE A 52 0.67 7.47 -16.16
N SER A 53 1.60 7.15 -15.25
CA SER A 53 2.98 7.65 -15.30
C SER A 53 3.73 7.17 -16.55
N THR A 54 3.52 5.91 -16.96
CA THR A 54 4.18 5.30 -18.12
C THR A 54 3.81 5.99 -19.45
N PRO A 55 2.51 6.12 -19.82
CA PRO A 55 2.14 6.83 -21.04
C PRO A 55 2.50 8.32 -20.97
N ALA A 56 2.40 8.97 -19.81
CA ALA A 56 2.81 10.37 -19.65
C ALA A 56 4.32 10.56 -19.92
N ALA A 57 5.17 9.67 -19.40
CA ALA A 57 6.61 9.70 -19.66
C ALA A 57 6.92 9.43 -21.13
N ALA A 58 6.25 8.46 -21.75
CA ALA A 58 6.41 8.15 -23.16
C ALA A 58 6.06 9.36 -24.06
N VAL A 59 4.95 10.05 -23.78
CA VAL A 59 4.55 11.26 -24.50
C VAL A 59 5.56 12.39 -24.29
N ALA A 60 6.02 12.62 -23.07
CA ALA A 60 7.02 13.66 -22.78
C ALA A 60 8.37 13.40 -23.46
N VAL A 61 8.81 12.14 -23.50
CA VAL A 61 10.03 11.76 -24.22
C VAL A 61 9.84 11.93 -25.73
N GLY A 62 8.71 11.48 -26.28
CA GLY A 62 8.38 11.64 -27.69
C GLY A 62 8.37 13.10 -28.12
N THR A 63 7.67 13.97 -27.37
CA THR A 63 7.62 15.41 -27.65
C THR A 63 9.00 16.07 -27.54
N GLY A 64 9.81 15.69 -26.55
CA GLY A 64 11.16 16.22 -26.40
C GLY A 64 12.11 15.80 -27.54
N ILE A 65 11.98 14.58 -28.05
CA ILE A 65 12.71 14.12 -29.25
C ILE A 65 12.25 14.90 -30.49
N PHE A 66 10.94 15.11 -30.65
CA PHE A 66 10.40 15.90 -31.75
C PHE A 66 10.84 17.36 -31.69
N MET A 67 10.83 18.00 -30.51
CA MET A 67 11.35 19.36 -30.33
C MET A 67 12.81 19.46 -30.76
N LYS A 68 13.64 18.46 -30.42
CA LYS A 68 15.04 18.42 -30.86
C LYS A 68 15.16 18.26 -32.39
N LYS A 69 14.33 17.40 -33.01
CA LYS A 69 14.40 17.12 -34.44
C LYS A 69 13.87 18.27 -35.31
N PHE A 70 12.80 18.92 -34.87
CA PHE A 70 12.13 20.02 -35.58
C PHE A 70 12.55 21.41 -35.07
N SER A 71 13.67 21.50 -34.35
CA SER A 71 14.20 22.76 -33.84
C SER A 71 14.81 23.66 -34.93
N PHE A 72 15.09 23.11 -36.11
CA PHE A 72 15.73 23.81 -37.23
C PHE A 72 17.01 24.59 -36.86
N GLY A 73 17.78 24.08 -35.88
CA GLY A 73 19.03 24.69 -35.42
C GLY A 73 18.90 25.69 -34.27
N ASP A 74 17.69 25.98 -33.79
CA ASP A 74 17.49 26.78 -32.57
C ASP A 74 18.05 26.04 -31.34
N GLU A 75 19.13 26.56 -30.77
CA GLU A 75 19.83 25.98 -29.62
C GLU A 75 18.97 25.96 -28.36
N GLU A 76 18.11 26.96 -28.15
CA GLU A 76 17.27 27.03 -26.96
C GLU A 76 16.24 25.90 -26.98
N ARG A 77 15.58 25.70 -28.11
CA ARG A 77 14.60 24.62 -28.30
C ARG A 77 15.23 23.23 -28.22
N ILE A 78 16.45 23.05 -28.75
CA ILE A 78 17.22 21.79 -28.59
C ILE A 78 17.54 21.54 -27.12
N ARG A 79 17.96 22.57 -26.38
CA ARG A 79 18.28 22.46 -24.95
C ARG A 79 17.04 22.12 -24.13
N LEU A 80 15.90 22.74 -24.43
CA LEU A 80 14.61 22.45 -23.81
C LEU A 80 14.18 21.01 -24.07
N GLY A 81 14.25 20.54 -25.33
CA GLY A 81 13.92 19.15 -25.68
C GLY A 81 14.78 18.14 -24.92
N LYS A 82 16.10 18.36 -24.84
CA LYS A 82 17.00 17.51 -24.04
C LYS A 82 16.65 17.51 -22.55
N LYS A 83 16.33 18.68 -21.98
CA LYS A 83 15.93 18.83 -20.58
C LYS A 83 14.61 18.11 -20.30
N LEU A 84 13.63 18.23 -21.21
CA LEU A 84 12.34 17.54 -21.11
C LEU A 84 12.51 16.03 -21.09
N VAL A 85 13.28 15.46 -22.04
CA VAL A 85 13.55 14.01 -22.09
C VAL A 85 14.24 13.53 -20.82
N ARG A 86 15.30 14.22 -20.37
CA ARG A 86 16.05 13.85 -19.17
C ARG A 86 15.17 13.87 -17.93
N ASN A 87 14.35 14.90 -17.77
CA ASN A 87 13.47 15.04 -16.62
C ASN A 87 12.35 13.98 -16.64
N ALA A 88 11.77 13.71 -17.81
CA ALA A 88 10.73 12.68 -17.96
C ALA A 88 11.26 11.29 -17.58
N LEU A 89 12.45 10.92 -18.08
CA LEU A 89 13.09 9.63 -17.76
C LEU A 89 13.47 9.54 -16.28
N PHE A 90 14.02 10.61 -15.71
CA PHE A 90 14.38 10.65 -14.29
C PHE A 90 13.17 10.48 -13.38
N SER A 91 12.11 11.27 -13.61
CA SER A 91 10.90 11.21 -12.80
C SER A 91 10.20 9.87 -12.91
N TYR A 92 10.14 9.28 -14.11
CA TYR A 92 9.55 7.95 -14.30
C TYR A 92 10.35 6.86 -13.58
N GLY A 93 11.68 6.87 -13.71
CA GLY A 93 12.55 5.95 -12.97
C GLY A 93 12.41 6.08 -11.46
N PHE A 94 12.21 7.31 -10.97
CA PHE A 94 11.98 7.58 -9.55
C PHE A 94 10.65 6.99 -9.04
N ILE A 95 9.56 7.15 -9.81
CA ILE A 95 8.25 6.56 -9.50
C ILE A 95 8.36 5.02 -9.41
N LEU A 96 9.03 4.39 -10.38
CA LEU A 96 9.24 2.94 -10.39
C LEU A 96 10.10 2.46 -9.21
N ALA A 97 11.12 3.22 -8.82
CA ALA A 97 11.96 2.87 -7.68
C ALA A 97 11.18 2.91 -6.36
N ILE A 98 10.29 3.90 -6.18
CA ILE A 98 9.41 3.97 -5.01
C ILE A 98 8.44 2.79 -4.98
N ASP A 99 7.79 2.48 -6.10
CA ASP A 99 6.88 1.34 -6.22
C ASP A 99 7.58 0.02 -5.84
N LEU A 100 8.82 -0.17 -6.32
CA LEU A 100 9.62 -1.35 -5.98
C LEU A 100 9.96 -1.43 -4.48
N ILE A 101 10.33 -0.30 -3.86
CA ILE A 101 10.61 -0.24 -2.42
C ILE A 101 9.34 -0.54 -1.62
N LEU A 102 8.19 0.00 -2.02
CA LEU A 102 6.93 -0.24 -1.33
C LEU A 102 6.51 -1.71 -1.46
N ALA A 103 6.65 -2.30 -2.64
CA ALA A 103 6.41 -3.72 -2.86
C ALA A 103 7.31 -4.59 -1.98
N ALA A 104 8.59 -4.24 -1.84
CA ALA A 104 9.52 -4.95 -0.96
C ALA A 104 9.13 -4.84 0.53
N ILE A 105 8.69 -3.66 0.98
CA ILE A 105 8.20 -3.46 2.35
C ILE A 105 6.95 -4.31 2.60
N LYS A 106 5.98 -4.27 1.68
CA LYS A 106 4.75 -5.09 1.78
C LYS A 106 5.08 -6.59 1.80
N ALA A 107 6.04 -7.04 1.00
CA ALA A 107 6.48 -8.44 0.98
C ALA A 107 7.23 -8.88 2.26
N LEU A 108 7.85 -7.94 2.98
CA LEU A 108 8.55 -8.23 4.24
C LEU A 108 7.62 -8.25 5.46
N ILE A 109 6.58 -7.42 5.44
CA ILE A 109 5.58 -7.32 6.52
C ILE A 109 4.48 -8.38 6.36
N GLY A 110 4.28 -8.88 5.14
CA GLY A 110 3.35 -9.96 4.78
C GLY A 110 3.77 -11.34 5.27
#